data_AF-A0A1H5YHS6-F1
#
_entry.id   AF-A0A1H5YHS6-F1
#
_cell.length_a   1.000
_cell.length_b   1.000
_cell.length_c   1.000
_cell.angle_alpha   90.00
_cell.angle_beta   90.00
_cell.angle_gamma   90.00
#
_symmetry.space_group_name_H-M   'P 1'
#
loop_
_entity.id
_entity.type
_entity.pdbx_description
1 polymer ?
#
loop_
_entity_poly.entity_id
_entity_poly.type
_entity_poly.pdbx_seq_one_letter_code
_entity_poly.pdbx_strand_id
1 'polypeptide(L)'
;MKSSLLMVLAATTFPAVAAAQGATLPIEAGPANYQAIRIWHEQHLASSPSRAARVDALRTIVRSGRLGERGLRRIFNNFAGRMAIDPSIPGVEKIARLLASSNRAQVKGHTRELLYAIRLDNDGRNQLVEMSRKLDRPWGKTDADIVIRNRRTGLYGRIEVKDYSLRSQITNEAKLKIQMDKMAREGRLTGQPQFWINRHGITPQLRSHAMRAGVVTMERVATGRRLPPNVQSFDSALARMDAQFGRLARDRAIAGGSMIGIGMALLTHTLPEARDALDAVSVPGPASTDARLRLASSSSYSLGAAGLAASGSALTFAPRFGELAQNRLFGFAKVGGLAAVAALGAGVAIDVQRYRSGALSSERLWQSALKASVQFAGAAAGGWLGGSLAGLATANPLAVAAGGVAGSTVGAAAVQLADGTLTHWGMENQRARLDQAFGDAVNRRYAIPETSS
;
A
#
# COMPACT_ATOMS: atom_id res chain seq x y z
N MET A 1 -25.78 23.19 64.12
CA MET A 1 -27.11 23.16 63.47
C MET A 1 -27.32 21.77 62.89
N LYS A 2 -28.44 21.15 63.26
CA LYS A 2 -28.83 19.72 63.12
C LYS A 2 -29.30 19.41 61.68
N SER A 3 -28.89 18.28 61.11
CA SER A 3 -29.67 17.03 60.87
C SER A 3 -30.83 17.14 59.86
N SER A 4 -30.67 16.38 58.77
CA SER A 4 -31.62 15.47 58.07
C SER A 4 -33.15 15.66 58.22
N LEU A 5 -33.89 15.61 57.09
CA LEU A 5 -34.73 14.47 56.63
C LEU A 5 -35.97 14.88 55.77
N LEU A 6 -36.09 14.22 54.60
CA LEU A 6 -37.25 13.82 53.76
C LEU A 6 -38.62 14.56 53.76
N MET A 7 -39.12 14.85 52.54
CA MET A 7 -40.22 14.12 51.82
C MET A 7 -40.40 14.76 50.42
N VAL A 8 -40.10 14.06 49.32
CA VAL A 8 -41.02 13.30 48.45
C VAL A 8 -42.25 14.09 47.98
N LEU A 9 -42.23 14.52 46.71
CA LEU A 9 -43.42 14.39 45.86
C LEU A 9 -42.98 13.91 44.47
N ALA A 10 -43.43 12.71 44.12
CA ALA A 10 -43.32 12.12 42.81
C ALA A 10 -44.22 12.90 41.84
N ALA A 11 -43.61 13.45 40.79
CA ALA A 11 -44.30 13.77 39.55
C ALA A 11 -43.55 13.03 38.44
N THR A 12 -43.94 11.79 38.24
CA THR A 12 -43.67 11.00 37.05
C THR A 12 -44.30 11.70 35.85
N THR A 13 -43.56 12.59 35.20
CA THR A 13 -43.86 12.98 33.83
C THR A 13 -43.28 11.91 32.92
N PHE A 14 -44.18 11.08 32.41
CA PHE A 14 -43.96 10.25 31.24
C PHE A 14 -43.13 11.05 30.22
N PRO A 15 -41.97 10.57 29.71
CA PRO A 15 -41.54 11.02 28.42
C PRO A 15 -42.65 10.57 27.48
N ALA A 16 -43.41 11.54 26.98
CA ALA A 16 -44.25 11.33 25.82
C ALA A 16 -43.34 10.66 24.79
N VAL A 17 -43.60 9.37 24.57
CA VAL A 17 -43.14 8.67 23.39
C VAL A 17 -43.78 9.47 22.26
N ALA A 18 -43.04 10.46 21.76
CA ALA A 18 -43.31 11.02 20.46
C ALA A 18 -43.22 9.81 19.54
N ALA A 19 -44.38 9.23 19.25
CA ALA A 19 -44.53 8.24 18.22
C ALA A 19 -43.79 8.82 17.03
N ALA A 20 -42.64 8.21 16.71
CA ALA A 20 -41.92 8.51 15.50
C ALA A 20 -42.96 8.31 14.39
N GLN A 21 -43.54 9.41 13.92
CA GLN A 21 -44.25 9.45 12.67
C GLN A 21 -43.16 9.11 11.66
N GLY A 22 -42.99 7.80 11.45
CA GLY A 22 -42.08 7.28 10.45
C GLY A 22 -42.47 7.97 9.18
N ALA A 23 -41.56 8.79 8.64
CA ALA A 23 -41.81 9.51 7.41
C ALA A 23 -42.34 8.48 6.41
N THR A 24 -43.62 8.53 6.09
CA THR A 24 -44.19 7.64 5.08
C THR A 24 -43.80 8.26 3.77
N LEU A 25 -42.93 7.57 3.02
CA LEU A 25 -42.69 7.91 1.62
C LEU A 25 -44.08 7.93 0.95
N PRO A 26 -44.54 9.05 0.37
CA PRO A 26 -45.77 9.05 -0.40
C PRO A 26 -45.51 8.19 -1.63
N ILE A 27 -45.83 6.89 -1.54
CA ILE A 27 -45.81 5.95 -2.66
C ILE A 27 -47.11 6.19 -3.44
N GLU A 28 -47.24 7.36 -4.05
CA GLU A 28 -48.21 7.51 -5.14
C GLU A 28 -47.76 6.62 -6.31
N ALA A 29 -48.71 6.05 -7.04
CA ALA A 29 -48.52 4.97 -8.00
C ALA A 29 -47.54 5.33 -9.14
N GLY A 30 -46.24 5.16 -8.90
CA GLY A 30 -45.18 5.42 -9.86
C GLY A 30 -43.79 5.47 -9.19
N PRO A 31 -42.69 5.45 -9.98
CA PRO A 31 -41.36 5.64 -9.41
C PRO A 31 -41.25 7.04 -8.81
N ALA A 32 -41.03 7.13 -7.50
CA ALA A 32 -40.91 8.42 -6.82
C ALA A 32 -39.67 9.18 -7.31
N ASN A 33 -39.76 10.51 -7.37
CA ASN A 33 -38.64 11.36 -7.78
C ASN A 33 -37.45 11.16 -6.81
N TYR A 34 -36.24 11.02 -7.36
CA TYR A 34 -35.01 10.85 -6.59
C TYR A 34 -34.84 11.87 -5.46
N GLN A 35 -35.22 13.14 -5.67
CA GLN A 35 -35.13 14.15 -4.61
C GLN A 35 -36.05 13.86 -3.43
N ALA A 36 -37.27 13.38 -3.68
CA ALA A 36 -38.20 12.99 -2.61
C ALA A 36 -37.65 11.79 -1.82
N ILE A 37 -37.13 10.77 -2.51
CA ILE A 37 -36.49 9.62 -1.87
C ILE A 37 -35.26 10.04 -1.05
N ARG A 38 -34.47 10.98 -1.55
CA ARG A 38 -33.30 11.51 -0.83
C ARG A 38 -33.71 12.23 0.45
N ILE A 39 -34.64 13.17 0.37
CA ILE A 39 -35.13 13.94 1.52
C ILE A 39 -35.72 12.99 2.57
N TRP A 40 -36.59 12.07 2.15
CA TRP A 40 -37.17 11.06 3.04
C TRP A 40 -36.09 10.22 3.72
N HIS A 41 -35.08 9.75 2.99
CA HIS A 41 -34.04 8.92 3.57
C HIS A 41 -33.15 9.71 4.53
N GLU A 42 -32.83 10.97 4.22
CA GLU A 42 -32.08 11.85 5.12
C GLU A 42 -32.87 12.11 6.43
N GLN A 43 -34.18 12.32 6.35
CA GLN A 43 -35.07 12.42 7.52
C GLN A 43 -35.13 11.10 8.31
N HIS A 44 -35.23 9.96 7.60
CA HIS A 44 -35.19 8.65 8.23
C HIS A 44 -33.89 8.44 9.00
N LEU A 45 -32.73 8.80 8.42
CA LEU A 45 -31.44 8.69 9.10
C LEU A 45 -31.31 9.65 10.30
N ALA A 46 -31.92 10.83 10.25
CA ALA A 46 -31.93 11.78 11.37
C ALA A 46 -32.64 11.22 12.61
N SER A 47 -33.55 10.24 12.45
CA SER A 47 -34.19 9.54 13.57
C SER A 47 -33.31 8.51 14.29
N SER A 48 -32.03 8.39 13.90
CA SER A 48 -31.08 7.38 14.41
C SER A 48 -31.64 5.94 14.35
N PRO A 49 -32.08 5.48 13.15
CA PRO A 49 -32.76 4.21 13.00
C PRO A 49 -31.84 3.02 13.29
N SER A 50 -32.43 1.93 13.79
CA SER A 50 -31.72 0.67 13.99
C SER A 50 -31.17 0.11 12.67
N ARG A 51 -30.18 -0.78 12.74
CA ARG A 51 -29.61 -1.42 11.54
C ARG A 51 -30.67 -2.13 10.69
N ALA A 52 -31.63 -2.80 11.33
CA ALA A 52 -32.73 -3.46 10.64
C ALA A 52 -33.61 -2.43 9.89
N ALA A 53 -33.97 -1.33 10.54
CA ALA A 53 -34.73 -0.25 9.93
C ALA A 53 -33.99 0.40 8.75
N ARG A 54 -32.66 0.54 8.83
CA ARG A 54 -31.84 1.02 7.71
C ARG A 54 -31.84 0.05 6.52
N VAL A 55 -31.81 -1.25 6.77
CA VAL A 55 -31.97 -2.27 5.70
C VAL A 55 -33.37 -2.18 5.08
N ASP A 56 -34.41 -1.98 5.88
CA ASP A 56 -35.76 -1.74 5.38
C ASP A 56 -35.87 -0.46 4.55
N ALA A 57 -35.11 0.56 4.91
CA ALA A 57 -34.99 1.76 4.09
C ALA A 57 -34.35 1.47 2.73
N LEU A 58 -33.30 0.63 2.66
CA LEU A 58 -32.72 0.18 1.39
C LEU A 58 -33.76 -0.56 0.53
N ARG A 59 -34.56 -1.44 1.13
CA ARG A 59 -35.64 -2.16 0.45
C ARG A 59 -36.66 -1.18 -0.13
N THR A 60 -37.07 -0.20 0.67
CA THR A 60 -38.02 0.84 0.27
C THR A 60 -37.50 1.68 -0.90
N ILE A 61 -36.24 2.13 -0.84
CA ILE A 61 -35.59 2.89 -1.92
C ILE A 61 -35.62 2.13 -3.24
N VAL A 62 -35.25 0.84 -3.24
CA VAL A 62 -35.23 0.02 -4.46
C VAL A 62 -36.65 -0.20 -4.99
N ARG A 63 -37.60 -0.46 -4.09
CA ARG A 63 -39.02 -0.66 -4.43
C ARG A 63 -39.64 0.58 -5.08
N SER A 64 -39.32 1.77 -4.56
CA SER A 64 -39.84 3.04 -5.06
C SER A 64 -39.10 3.55 -6.31
N GLY A 65 -38.01 2.90 -6.71
CA GLY A 65 -37.23 3.25 -7.90
C GLY A 65 -37.58 2.42 -9.15
N ARG A 66 -36.81 2.61 -10.23
CA ARG A 66 -37.04 1.93 -11.53
C ARG A 66 -36.84 0.41 -11.50
N LEU A 67 -36.15 -0.11 -10.50
CA LEU A 67 -35.96 -1.56 -10.32
C LEU A 67 -37.22 -2.23 -9.77
N GLY A 68 -37.99 -1.50 -8.95
CA GLY A 68 -39.23 -1.96 -8.34
C GLY A 68 -39.08 -3.20 -7.46
N GLU A 69 -40.22 -3.74 -7.03
CA GLU A 69 -40.29 -4.97 -6.22
C GLU A 69 -39.63 -6.17 -6.93
N ARG A 70 -39.78 -6.27 -8.27
CA ARG A 70 -39.14 -7.33 -9.06
C ARG A 70 -37.62 -7.26 -8.97
N GLY A 71 -37.03 -6.07 -9.08
CA GLY A 71 -35.59 -5.87 -8.96
C GLY A 71 -35.10 -6.15 -7.55
N LEU A 72 -35.82 -5.66 -6.54
CA LEU A 72 -35.53 -5.95 -5.12
C LEU A 72 -35.44 -7.46 -4.85
N ARG A 73 -36.42 -8.24 -5.34
CA ARG A 73 -36.43 -9.71 -5.16
C ARG A 73 -35.41 -10.43 -6.03
N ARG A 74 -35.35 -10.13 -7.33
CA ARG A 74 -34.54 -10.92 -8.28
C ARG A 74 -33.06 -10.55 -8.29
N ILE A 75 -32.72 -9.29 -8.04
CA ILE A 75 -31.34 -8.80 -8.09
C ILE A 75 -30.72 -8.79 -6.69
N PHE A 76 -31.42 -8.20 -5.72
CA PHE A 76 -30.88 -8.01 -4.37
C PHE A 76 -31.38 -9.03 -3.35
N ASN A 77 -32.31 -9.93 -3.70
CA ASN A 77 -32.88 -10.91 -2.77
C ASN A 77 -33.33 -10.26 -1.45
N ASN A 78 -34.01 -9.11 -1.54
CA ASN A 78 -34.44 -8.31 -0.37
C ASN A 78 -33.30 -7.91 0.60
N PHE A 79 -32.06 -7.81 0.10
CA PHE A 79 -30.86 -7.59 0.93
C PHE A 79 -30.71 -8.63 2.05
N ALA A 80 -31.01 -9.89 1.75
CA ALA A 80 -30.95 -11.00 2.70
C ALA A 80 -29.93 -12.08 2.30
N GLY A 81 -29.45 -12.82 3.29
CA GLY A 81 -28.47 -13.91 3.11
C GLY A 81 -27.19 -13.40 2.45
N ARG A 82 -26.73 -14.07 1.38
CA ARG A 82 -25.53 -13.66 0.60
C ARG A 82 -25.67 -12.31 -0.11
N MET A 83 -26.85 -11.71 -0.10
CA MET A 83 -27.10 -10.37 -0.64
C MET A 83 -27.25 -9.29 0.45
N ALA A 84 -27.04 -9.65 1.72
CA ALA A 84 -27.03 -8.69 2.81
C ALA A 84 -25.88 -7.70 2.65
N ILE A 85 -26.07 -6.48 3.10
CA ILE A 85 -25.01 -5.47 3.21
C ILE A 85 -25.31 -4.59 4.40
N ASP A 86 -24.25 -4.19 5.10
CA ASP A 86 -24.39 -3.28 6.22
C ASP A 86 -24.61 -1.84 5.74
N PRO A 87 -25.79 -1.22 6.00
CA PRO A 87 -26.06 0.14 5.56
C PRO A 87 -25.17 1.18 6.25
N SER A 88 -24.60 0.86 7.43
CA SER A 88 -23.72 1.78 8.15
C SER A 88 -22.33 1.91 7.53
N ILE A 89 -21.95 1.05 6.58
CA ILE A 89 -20.70 1.22 5.86
C ILE A 89 -20.79 2.50 5.01
N PRO A 90 -19.82 3.43 5.14
CA PRO A 90 -19.85 4.70 4.43
C PRO A 90 -20.08 4.53 2.93
N GLY A 91 -21.03 5.29 2.39
CA GLY A 91 -21.36 5.30 0.96
C GLY A 91 -22.39 4.26 0.50
N VAL A 92 -22.65 3.17 1.24
CA VAL A 92 -23.63 2.14 0.84
C VAL A 92 -25.01 2.75 0.63
N GLU A 93 -25.50 3.51 1.59
CA GLU A 93 -26.81 4.17 1.52
C GLU A 93 -26.89 5.24 0.43
N LYS A 94 -25.79 5.95 0.17
CA LYS A 94 -25.69 6.92 -0.93
C LYS A 94 -25.86 6.21 -2.27
N ILE A 95 -25.16 5.08 -2.47
CA ILE A 95 -25.26 4.29 -3.69
C ILE A 95 -26.64 3.66 -3.84
N ALA A 96 -27.22 3.16 -2.75
CA ALA A 96 -28.58 2.63 -2.78
C ALA A 96 -29.61 3.70 -3.20
N ARG A 97 -29.51 4.94 -2.69
CA ARG A 97 -30.36 6.06 -3.13
C ARG A 97 -30.26 6.30 -4.65
N LEU A 98 -29.08 6.18 -5.23
CA LEU A 98 -28.87 6.40 -6.67
C LEU A 98 -29.53 5.32 -7.54
N LEU A 99 -29.97 4.19 -6.97
CA LEU A 99 -30.81 3.21 -7.67
C LEU A 99 -32.21 3.73 -8.00
N ALA A 100 -32.64 4.79 -7.32
CA ALA A 100 -33.89 5.49 -7.61
C ALA A 100 -33.74 6.64 -8.62
N SER A 101 -32.55 6.82 -9.22
CA SER A 101 -32.35 7.83 -10.28
C SER A 101 -33.28 7.59 -11.48
N SER A 102 -33.75 8.66 -12.09
CA SER A 102 -34.49 8.63 -13.36
C SER A 102 -33.60 8.19 -14.53
N ASN A 103 -32.28 8.35 -14.42
CA ASN A 103 -31.32 7.98 -15.46
C ASN A 103 -31.02 6.48 -15.44
N ARG A 104 -31.47 5.77 -16.49
CA ARG A 104 -31.26 4.32 -16.65
C ARG A 104 -29.79 3.89 -16.60
N ALA A 105 -28.89 4.69 -17.17
CA ALA A 105 -27.47 4.38 -17.20
C ALA A 105 -26.86 4.46 -15.79
N GLN A 106 -27.25 5.46 -15.00
CA GLN A 106 -26.84 5.58 -13.59
C GLN A 106 -27.35 4.41 -12.76
N VAL A 107 -28.64 4.07 -12.87
CA VAL A 107 -29.22 2.91 -12.15
C VAL A 107 -28.46 1.62 -12.49
N LYS A 108 -28.17 1.39 -13.78
CA LYS A 108 -27.39 0.22 -14.22
C LYS A 108 -25.94 0.23 -13.69
N GLY A 109 -25.34 1.41 -13.57
CA GLY A 109 -24.00 1.62 -12.99
C GLY A 109 -23.98 1.25 -11.51
N HIS A 110 -24.79 1.94 -10.72
CA HIS A 110 -24.83 1.78 -9.26
C HIS A 110 -25.39 0.43 -8.82
N THR A 111 -26.27 -0.20 -9.61
CA THR A 111 -26.67 -1.60 -9.36
C THR A 111 -25.44 -2.52 -9.38
N ARG A 112 -24.53 -2.34 -10.35
CA ARG A 112 -23.33 -3.17 -10.45
C ARG A 112 -22.36 -2.90 -9.32
N GLU A 113 -22.12 -1.62 -9.03
CA GLU A 113 -21.26 -1.19 -7.93
C GLU A 113 -21.73 -1.80 -6.60
N LEU A 114 -23.02 -1.69 -6.29
CA LEU A 114 -23.61 -2.26 -5.07
C LEU A 114 -23.53 -3.79 -5.05
N LEU A 115 -23.81 -4.47 -6.17
CA LEU A 115 -23.65 -5.93 -6.27
C LEU A 115 -22.21 -6.39 -6.04
N TYR A 116 -21.23 -5.62 -6.53
CA TYR A 116 -19.81 -5.93 -6.33
C TYR A 116 -19.43 -5.73 -4.87
N ALA A 117 -19.87 -4.63 -4.25
CA ALA A 117 -19.65 -4.35 -2.84
C ALA A 117 -20.27 -5.42 -1.93
N ILE A 118 -21.54 -5.80 -2.17
CA ILE A 118 -22.22 -6.90 -1.48
C ILE A 118 -21.39 -8.18 -1.55
N ARG A 119 -20.94 -8.57 -2.75
CA ARG A 119 -20.16 -9.80 -2.91
C ARG A 119 -18.80 -9.71 -2.24
N LEU A 120 -18.11 -8.57 -2.33
CA LEU A 120 -16.82 -8.35 -1.67
C LEU A 120 -16.92 -8.50 -0.16
N ASP A 121 -17.99 -7.98 0.45
CA ASP A 121 -18.19 -8.00 1.89
C ASP A 121 -18.59 -9.40 2.42
N ASN A 122 -19.42 -10.12 1.66
CA ASN A 122 -19.92 -11.45 2.06
C ASN A 122 -18.99 -12.61 1.69
N ASP A 123 -17.99 -12.38 0.85
CA ASP A 123 -17.08 -13.43 0.36
C ASP A 123 -16.04 -13.88 1.40
N GLY A 124 -15.88 -13.13 2.50
CA GLY A 124 -15.03 -13.52 3.63
C GLY A 124 -13.53 -13.33 3.41
N ARG A 125 -13.05 -13.09 2.18
CA ARG A 125 -11.65 -12.69 1.91
C ARG A 125 -11.41 -11.20 2.14
N ASN A 126 -12.44 -10.38 1.93
CA ASN A 126 -12.35 -8.93 2.02
C ASN A 126 -13.38 -8.39 3.02
N GLN A 127 -13.16 -7.16 3.45
CA GLN A 127 -14.10 -6.34 4.19
C GLN A 127 -14.36 -5.09 3.36
N LEU A 128 -15.63 -4.73 3.17
CA LEU A 128 -15.97 -3.46 2.56
C LEU A 128 -15.69 -2.33 3.56
N VAL A 129 -14.90 -1.34 3.13
CA VAL A 129 -14.52 -0.19 3.98
C VAL A 129 -15.40 1.00 3.68
N GLU A 130 -15.57 1.31 2.39
CA GLU A 130 -16.31 2.49 1.94
C GLU A 130 -16.67 2.36 0.45
N MET A 131 -17.76 2.99 0.06
CA MET A 131 -18.16 3.17 -1.34
C MET A 131 -18.16 4.64 -1.73
N SER A 132 -17.87 4.93 -3.01
CA SER A 132 -17.94 6.28 -3.58
C SER A 132 -17.17 7.34 -2.77
N ARG A 133 -15.98 6.98 -2.31
CA ARG A 133 -15.10 7.86 -1.54
C ARG A 133 -14.60 8.97 -2.44
N LYS A 134 -14.86 10.23 -2.06
CA LYS A 134 -14.27 11.39 -2.74
C LYS A 134 -12.79 11.48 -2.41
N LEU A 135 -11.97 11.65 -3.43
CA LEU A 135 -10.53 11.88 -3.30
C LEU A 135 -10.19 13.23 -3.94
N ASP A 136 -9.91 14.20 -3.07
CA ASP A 136 -9.33 15.47 -3.49
C ASP A 136 -7.81 15.39 -3.39
N ARG A 137 -7.13 15.58 -4.53
CA ARG A 137 -5.70 15.39 -4.70
C ARG A 137 -5.12 16.50 -5.58
N PRO A 138 -3.81 16.82 -5.44
CA PRO A 138 -3.15 17.78 -6.33
C PRO A 138 -3.22 17.42 -7.83
N TRP A 139 -3.33 16.13 -8.16
CA TRP A 139 -3.51 15.65 -9.53
C TRP A 139 -4.98 15.53 -9.96
N GLY A 140 -5.87 16.19 -9.23
CA GLY A 140 -7.29 16.35 -9.53
C GLY A 140 -8.21 15.46 -8.72
N LYS A 141 -9.49 15.81 -8.78
CA LYS A 141 -10.58 15.11 -8.08
C LYS A 141 -10.90 13.79 -8.78
N THR A 142 -11.07 12.74 -8.00
CA THR A 142 -11.59 11.43 -8.44
C THR A 142 -12.41 10.82 -7.32
N ASP A 143 -13.32 9.93 -7.66
CA ASP A 143 -13.97 9.08 -6.67
C ASP A 143 -13.30 7.70 -6.69
N ALA A 144 -13.34 6.99 -5.57
CA ALA A 144 -13.09 5.56 -5.50
C ALA A 144 -14.44 4.85 -5.38
N ASP A 145 -14.83 4.06 -6.38
CA ASP A 145 -16.12 3.38 -6.36
C ASP A 145 -16.22 2.45 -5.14
N ILE A 146 -15.19 1.64 -4.89
CA ILE A 146 -15.16 0.72 -3.75
C ILE A 146 -13.77 0.71 -3.12
N VAL A 147 -13.72 0.81 -1.79
CA VAL A 147 -12.54 0.61 -0.96
C VAL A 147 -12.75 -0.63 -0.11
N ILE A 148 -11.76 -1.51 -0.11
CA ILE A 148 -11.78 -2.77 0.64
C ILE A 148 -10.53 -2.93 1.49
N ARG A 149 -10.64 -3.75 2.54
CA ARG A 149 -9.50 -4.30 3.27
C ARG A 149 -9.47 -5.81 3.09
N ASN A 150 -8.36 -6.34 2.60
CA ASN A 150 -8.18 -7.79 2.54
C ASN A 150 -7.93 -8.32 3.95
N ARG A 151 -8.74 -9.29 4.39
CA ARG A 151 -8.71 -9.80 5.77
C ARG A 151 -7.45 -10.58 6.08
N ARG A 152 -6.94 -11.34 5.11
CA ARG A 152 -5.73 -12.17 5.27
C ARG A 152 -4.46 -11.33 5.38
N THR A 153 -4.32 -10.34 4.50
CA THR A 153 -3.08 -9.54 4.42
C THR A 153 -3.13 -8.24 5.21
N GLY A 154 -4.33 -7.75 5.57
CA GLY A 154 -4.53 -6.46 6.22
C GLY A 154 -4.39 -5.25 5.29
N LEU A 155 -4.05 -5.46 4.02
CA LEU A 155 -3.87 -4.41 3.02
C LEU A 155 -5.20 -3.81 2.58
N TYR A 156 -5.23 -2.49 2.44
CA TYR A 156 -6.33 -1.77 1.81
C TYR A 156 -6.15 -1.76 0.29
N GLY A 157 -7.24 -1.82 -0.47
CA GLY A 157 -7.22 -1.74 -1.93
C GLY A 157 -8.41 -0.94 -2.47
N ARG A 158 -8.25 -0.42 -3.69
CA ARG A 158 -9.25 0.42 -4.34
C ARG A 158 -9.70 -0.20 -5.65
N ILE A 159 -10.99 -0.11 -5.92
CA ILE A 159 -11.63 -0.68 -7.09
C ILE A 159 -12.37 0.42 -7.83
N GLU A 160 -12.15 0.46 -9.14
CA GLU A 160 -12.92 1.21 -10.12
C GLU A 160 -13.76 0.24 -10.95
N VAL A 161 -15.06 0.50 -11.09
CA VAL A 161 -16.04 -0.38 -11.74
C VAL A 161 -16.58 0.26 -13.03
N LYS A 162 -16.34 -0.40 -14.16
CA LYS A 162 -16.67 0.09 -15.49
C LYS A 162 -17.62 -0.82 -16.29
N ASP A 163 -18.30 -0.20 -17.24
CA ASP A 163 -19.20 -0.84 -18.21
C ASP A 163 -18.95 -0.31 -19.63
N TYR A 164 -17.68 -0.20 -20.00
CA TYR A 164 -17.29 0.33 -21.30
C TYR A 164 -17.16 -0.80 -22.31
N SER A 165 -17.97 -0.78 -23.37
CA SER A 165 -17.78 -1.65 -24.54
C SER A 165 -16.44 -1.35 -25.22
N LEU A 166 -15.92 -2.27 -26.03
CA LEU A 166 -14.65 -2.06 -26.76
C LEU A 166 -14.68 -0.80 -27.64
N ARG A 167 -15.79 -0.57 -28.36
CA ARG A 167 -15.97 0.66 -29.16
C ARG A 167 -15.91 1.92 -28.29
N SER A 168 -16.59 1.92 -27.15
CA SER A 168 -16.58 3.05 -26.22
C SER A 168 -15.19 3.29 -25.62
N GLN A 169 -14.42 2.22 -25.39
CA GLN A 169 -13.02 2.35 -24.94
C GLN A 169 -12.14 3.02 -25.98
N ILE A 170 -12.27 2.66 -27.26
CA ILE A 170 -11.51 3.28 -28.35
C ILE A 170 -11.82 4.78 -28.42
N THR A 171 -13.10 5.15 -28.41
CA THR A 171 -13.51 6.56 -28.44
C THR A 171 -13.05 7.36 -27.21
N ASN A 172 -12.94 6.71 -26.04
CA ASN A 172 -12.61 7.36 -24.77
C ASN A 172 -11.20 7.01 -24.26
N GLU A 173 -10.31 6.54 -25.14
CA GLU A 173 -9.04 5.92 -24.72
C GLU A 173 -8.19 6.90 -23.89
N ALA A 174 -8.04 8.14 -24.35
CA ALA A 174 -7.27 9.17 -23.65
C ALA A 174 -7.81 9.44 -22.24
N LYS A 175 -9.13 9.56 -22.11
CA LYS A 175 -9.80 9.78 -20.81
C LYS A 175 -9.58 8.60 -19.87
N LEU A 176 -9.67 7.37 -20.37
CA LEU A 176 -9.46 6.16 -19.57
C LEU A 176 -8.01 6.01 -19.12
N LYS A 177 -7.03 6.36 -19.98
CA LYS A 177 -5.61 6.42 -19.59
C LYS A 177 -5.36 7.43 -18.49
N ILE A 178 -5.90 8.65 -18.59
CA ILE A 178 -5.81 9.67 -17.54
C ILE A 178 -6.38 9.14 -16.22
N GLN A 179 -7.50 8.42 -16.26
CA GLN A 179 -8.06 7.82 -15.05
C GLN A 179 -7.13 6.76 -14.45
N MET A 180 -6.54 5.88 -15.27
CA MET A 180 -5.56 4.90 -14.82
C MET A 180 -4.30 5.56 -14.23
N ASP A 181 -3.85 6.67 -14.80
CA ASP A 181 -2.70 7.43 -14.28
C ASP A 181 -3.00 8.03 -12.90
N LYS A 182 -4.22 8.55 -12.69
CA LYS A 182 -4.67 9.02 -11.37
C LYS A 182 -4.72 7.89 -10.35
N MET A 183 -5.22 6.71 -10.75
CA MET A 183 -5.21 5.51 -9.90
C MET A 183 -3.76 5.13 -9.54
N ALA A 184 -2.86 5.08 -10.52
CA ALA A 184 -1.46 4.76 -10.30
C ALA A 184 -0.76 5.75 -9.37
N ARG A 185 -1.04 7.05 -9.50
CA ARG A 185 -0.55 8.08 -8.56
C ARG A 185 -1.05 7.84 -7.14
N GLU A 186 -2.34 7.51 -6.96
CA GLU A 186 -2.84 7.14 -5.64
C GLU A 186 -2.16 5.88 -5.11
N GLY A 187 -2.01 4.84 -5.93
CA GLY A 187 -1.32 3.60 -5.53
C GLY A 187 0.12 3.85 -5.11
N ARG A 188 0.83 4.79 -5.76
CA ARG A 188 2.17 5.22 -5.35
C ARG A 188 2.15 6.00 -4.04
N LEU A 189 1.18 6.90 -3.85
CA LEU A 189 1.05 7.67 -2.61
C LEU A 189 0.73 6.77 -1.41
N THR A 190 -0.26 5.89 -1.56
CA THR A 190 -0.88 5.13 -0.46
C THR A 190 -0.29 3.75 -0.29
N GLY A 191 0.36 3.18 -1.31
CA GLY A 191 0.74 1.78 -1.32
C GLY A 191 -0.44 0.82 -1.50
N GLN A 192 -1.63 1.28 -1.85
CA GLN A 192 -2.78 0.40 -2.04
C GLN A 192 -2.79 -0.15 -3.48
N PRO A 193 -2.98 -1.47 -3.70
CA PRO A 193 -3.24 -1.99 -5.02
C PRO A 193 -4.51 -1.37 -5.61
N GLN A 194 -4.43 -1.06 -6.91
CA GLN A 194 -5.49 -0.42 -7.66
C GLN A 194 -6.08 -1.44 -8.65
N PHE A 195 -7.39 -1.62 -8.59
CA PHE A 195 -8.11 -2.57 -9.43
C PHE A 195 -9.06 -1.83 -10.34
N TRP A 196 -9.01 -2.15 -11.63
CA TRP A 196 -9.94 -1.63 -12.62
C TRP A 196 -10.72 -2.80 -13.21
N ILE A 197 -12.01 -2.88 -12.87
CA ILE A 197 -12.90 -3.97 -13.28
C ILE A 197 -13.81 -3.46 -14.37
N ASN A 198 -13.92 -4.19 -15.48
CA ASN A 198 -14.87 -3.89 -16.54
C ASN A 198 -15.76 -5.09 -16.85
N ARG A 199 -17.04 -4.79 -17.10
CA ARG A 199 -18.02 -5.80 -17.54
C ARG A 199 -17.65 -6.41 -18.90
N HIS A 200 -17.01 -5.64 -19.76
CA HIS A 200 -16.63 -6.07 -21.11
C HIS A 200 -15.12 -6.37 -21.19
N GLY A 201 -14.68 -6.86 -22.35
CA GLY A 201 -13.24 -6.98 -22.66
C GLY A 201 -12.52 -5.63 -22.56
N ILE A 202 -11.19 -5.66 -22.55
CA ILE A 202 -10.32 -4.48 -22.51
C ILE A 202 -9.48 -4.43 -23.77
N THR A 203 -9.38 -3.26 -24.40
CA THR A 203 -8.52 -3.08 -25.58
C THR A 203 -7.04 -3.36 -25.23
N PRO A 204 -6.24 -3.90 -26.16
CA PRO A 204 -4.82 -4.14 -25.91
C PRO A 204 -4.07 -2.88 -25.44
N GLN A 205 -4.39 -1.72 -26.00
CA GLN A 205 -3.78 -0.43 -25.67
C GLN A 205 -4.00 -0.04 -24.21
N LEU A 206 -5.24 -0.16 -23.73
CA LEU A 206 -5.58 0.15 -22.32
C LEU A 206 -4.99 -0.88 -21.36
N ARG A 207 -4.98 -2.16 -21.74
CA ARG A 207 -4.37 -3.22 -20.94
C ARG A 207 -2.87 -2.99 -20.74
N SER A 208 -2.15 -2.72 -21.82
CA SER A 208 -0.72 -2.42 -21.79
C SER A 208 -0.42 -1.14 -20.99
N HIS A 209 -1.27 -0.12 -21.10
CA HIS A 209 -1.15 1.10 -20.29
C HIS A 209 -1.34 0.83 -18.80
N ALA A 210 -2.42 0.13 -18.43
CA ALA A 210 -2.72 -0.22 -17.05
C ALA A 210 -1.59 -1.05 -16.42
N MET A 211 -1.04 -2.01 -17.17
CA MET A 211 0.09 -2.84 -16.71
C MET A 211 1.32 -1.98 -16.37
N ARG A 212 1.74 -1.08 -17.26
CA ARG A 212 2.85 -0.16 -17.00
C ARG A 212 2.58 0.77 -15.82
N ALA A 213 1.32 1.17 -15.64
CA ALA A 213 0.89 2.02 -14.55
C ALA A 213 0.75 1.28 -13.19
N GLY A 214 0.86 -0.06 -13.18
CA GLY A 214 0.64 -0.87 -11.97
C GLY A 214 -0.83 -0.99 -11.55
N VAL A 215 -1.76 -0.78 -12.48
CA VAL A 215 -3.21 -0.94 -12.26
C VAL A 215 -3.63 -2.34 -12.73
N VAL A 216 -4.18 -3.13 -11.80
CA VAL A 216 -4.61 -4.49 -12.07
C VAL A 216 -5.97 -4.46 -12.77
N THR A 217 -6.01 -4.96 -14.01
CA THR A 217 -7.24 -4.99 -14.80
C THR A 217 -7.95 -6.34 -14.75
N MET A 218 -9.28 -6.30 -14.68
CA MET A 218 -10.16 -7.46 -14.75
C MET A 218 -11.24 -7.19 -15.79
N GLU A 219 -11.32 -8.05 -16.80
CA GLU A 219 -12.20 -7.86 -17.93
C GLU A 219 -13.29 -8.92 -17.99
N ARG A 220 -14.38 -8.63 -18.70
CA ARG A 220 -15.47 -9.58 -18.91
C ARG A 220 -16.03 -10.12 -17.59
N VAL A 221 -16.14 -9.27 -16.56
CA VAL A 221 -16.57 -9.67 -15.22
C VAL A 221 -18.08 -9.50 -15.06
N ALA A 222 -18.75 -10.52 -14.50
CA ALA A 222 -20.18 -10.46 -14.21
C ALA A 222 -20.57 -11.21 -12.92
N THR A 223 -21.70 -10.79 -12.33
CA THR A 223 -22.29 -11.32 -11.09
C THR A 223 -23.53 -12.19 -11.32
N GLY A 224 -23.76 -12.67 -12.54
CA GLY A 224 -24.88 -13.55 -12.88
C GLY A 224 -24.65 -15.00 -12.43
N ARG A 225 -25.73 -15.77 -12.25
CA ARG A 225 -25.67 -17.22 -11.96
C ARG A 225 -25.29 -18.05 -13.19
N ARG A 226 -25.75 -17.64 -14.37
CA ARG A 226 -25.38 -18.22 -15.67
C ARG A 226 -24.59 -17.16 -16.42
N LEU A 227 -23.38 -17.50 -16.83
CA LEU A 227 -22.46 -16.59 -17.50
C LEU A 227 -22.35 -16.97 -18.98
N PRO A 228 -22.34 -15.99 -19.90
CA PRO A 228 -22.04 -16.26 -21.30
C PRO A 228 -20.63 -16.88 -21.46
N PRO A 229 -20.37 -17.59 -22.57
CA PRO A 229 -19.03 -18.04 -22.91
C PRO A 229 -18.02 -16.88 -22.87
N ASN A 230 -16.82 -17.14 -22.37
CA ASN A 230 -15.73 -16.15 -22.23
C ASN A 230 -16.00 -14.98 -21.27
N VAL A 231 -16.99 -15.09 -20.38
CA VAL A 231 -17.24 -14.14 -19.27
C VAL A 231 -16.79 -14.80 -17.97
N GLN A 232 -15.91 -14.13 -17.22
CA GLN A 232 -15.46 -14.64 -15.93
C GLN A 232 -16.46 -14.26 -14.84
N SER A 233 -16.61 -15.16 -13.86
CA SER A 233 -17.40 -14.86 -12.67
C SER A 233 -16.71 -13.79 -11.83
N PHE A 234 -17.50 -13.03 -11.08
CA PHE A 234 -16.96 -12.12 -10.09
C PHE A 234 -16.10 -12.86 -9.05
N ASP A 235 -16.44 -14.11 -8.72
CA ASP A 235 -15.69 -14.89 -7.73
C ASP A 235 -14.28 -15.25 -8.22
N SER A 236 -14.10 -15.48 -9.53
CA SER A 236 -12.78 -15.60 -10.17
C SER A 236 -12.00 -14.27 -10.14
N ALA A 237 -12.69 -13.14 -10.35
CA ALA A 237 -12.08 -11.81 -10.23
C ALA A 237 -11.61 -11.56 -8.78
N LEU A 238 -12.40 -11.95 -7.78
CA LEU A 238 -12.04 -11.88 -6.36
C LEU A 238 -10.83 -12.76 -6.02
N ALA A 239 -10.73 -13.97 -6.59
CA ALA A 239 -9.55 -14.82 -6.41
C ALA A 239 -8.28 -14.17 -6.96
N ARG A 240 -8.38 -13.49 -8.11
CA ARG A 240 -7.26 -12.72 -8.68
C ARG A 240 -6.90 -11.51 -7.82
N MET A 241 -7.87 -10.83 -7.22
CA MET A 241 -7.63 -9.75 -6.25
C MET A 241 -6.87 -10.27 -5.03
N ASP A 242 -7.37 -11.34 -4.42
CA ASP A 242 -6.74 -11.92 -3.22
C ASP A 242 -5.31 -12.41 -3.50
N ALA A 243 -5.07 -13.00 -4.66
CA ALA A 243 -3.72 -13.35 -5.11
C ALA A 243 -2.81 -12.12 -5.27
N GLN A 244 -3.34 -10.99 -5.77
CA GLN A 244 -2.57 -9.75 -5.86
C GLN A 244 -2.26 -9.15 -4.49
N PHE A 245 -3.22 -9.15 -3.56
CA PHE A 245 -2.96 -8.77 -2.18
C PHE A 245 -1.88 -9.65 -1.55
N GLY A 246 -1.98 -10.98 -1.72
CA GLY A 246 -1.01 -11.93 -1.22
C GLY A 246 0.41 -11.70 -1.76
N ARG A 247 0.55 -11.50 -3.08
CA ARG A 247 1.83 -11.17 -3.71
C ARG A 247 2.41 -9.87 -3.15
N LEU A 248 1.62 -8.80 -3.16
CA LEU A 248 2.08 -7.51 -2.69
C LEU A 248 2.48 -7.53 -1.19
N ALA A 249 1.72 -8.25 -0.36
CA ALA A 249 2.06 -8.42 1.05
C ALA A 249 3.37 -9.21 1.23
N ARG A 250 3.57 -10.27 0.44
CA ARG A 250 4.81 -11.06 0.44
C ARG A 250 6.00 -10.22 -0.01
N ASP A 251 5.91 -9.54 -1.15
CA ASP A 251 7.01 -8.74 -1.69
C ASP A 251 7.44 -7.64 -0.70
N ARG A 252 6.47 -7.03 -0.03
CA ARG A 252 6.73 -6.04 1.04
C ARG A 252 7.35 -6.64 2.27
N ALA A 253 6.92 -7.83 2.68
CA ALA A 253 7.51 -8.53 3.80
C ALA A 253 8.96 -8.96 3.51
N ILE A 254 9.25 -9.43 2.29
CA ILE A 254 10.62 -9.75 1.88
C ILE A 254 11.47 -8.49 1.91
N ALA A 255 11.05 -7.44 1.21
CA ALA A 255 11.79 -6.18 1.17
C ALA A 255 11.98 -5.58 2.56
N GLY A 256 10.93 -5.56 3.38
CA GLY A 256 10.96 -5.02 4.74
C GLY A 256 11.85 -5.84 5.67
N GLY A 257 11.73 -7.17 5.63
CA GLY A 257 12.58 -8.09 6.37
C GLY A 257 14.06 -7.95 6.00
N SER A 258 14.37 -7.89 4.70
CA SER A 258 15.75 -7.68 4.24
C SER A 258 16.31 -6.34 4.70
N MET A 259 15.55 -5.25 4.61
CA MET A 259 15.98 -3.94 5.10
C MET A 259 16.25 -3.94 6.61
N ILE A 260 15.43 -4.64 7.39
CA ILE A 260 15.66 -4.83 8.84
C ILE A 260 16.97 -5.61 9.04
N GLY A 261 17.14 -6.76 8.39
CA GLY A 261 18.33 -7.59 8.57
C GLY A 261 19.61 -6.88 8.15
N ILE A 262 19.62 -6.19 6.99
CA ILE A 262 20.73 -5.36 6.53
C ILE A 262 21.03 -4.24 7.54
N GLY A 263 20.00 -3.49 7.96
CA GLY A 263 20.17 -2.40 8.92
C GLY A 263 20.76 -2.89 10.24
N MET A 264 20.24 -3.98 10.79
CA MET A 264 20.75 -4.57 12.03
C MET A 264 22.19 -5.09 11.88
N ALA A 265 22.52 -5.77 10.77
CA ALA A 265 23.87 -6.26 10.51
C ALA A 265 24.88 -5.12 10.31
N LEU A 266 24.48 -4.00 9.73
CA LEU A 266 25.35 -2.82 9.64
C LEU A 266 25.52 -2.14 11.01
N LEU A 267 24.46 -2.06 11.82
CA LEU A 267 24.53 -1.45 13.16
C LEU A 267 25.50 -2.16 14.09
N THR A 268 25.68 -3.49 13.99
CA THR A 268 26.64 -4.23 14.82
C THR A 268 28.09 -3.81 14.62
N HIS A 269 28.43 -3.23 13.47
CA HIS A 269 29.79 -2.75 13.17
C HIS A 269 29.90 -1.23 13.27
N THR A 270 28.87 -0.51 12.82
CA THR A 270 28.90 0.94 12.68
C THR A 270 28.65 1.67 14.00
N LEU A 271 27.88 1.10 14.94
CA LEU A 271 27.63 1.72 16.24
C LEU A 271 28.89 1.79 17.13
N PRO A 272 29.67 0.69 17.29
CA PRO A 272 30.95 0.77 18.01
C PRO A 272 31.90 1.79 17.37
N GLU A 273 32.04 1.77 16.04
CA GLU A 273 32.91 2.72 15.34
C GLU A 273 32.48 4.18 15.51
N ALA A 274 31.17 4.45 15.51
CA ALA A 274 30.64 5.78 15.76
C ALA A 274 30.87 6.22 17.21
N ARG A 275 30.76 5.29 18.16
CA ARG A 275 31.05 5.56 19.57
C ARG A 275 32.52 5.89 19.78
N ASP A 276 33.42 5.06 19.25
CA ASP A 276 34.86 5.28 19.33
C ASP A 276 35.27 6.61 18.69
N ALA A 277 34.67 6.94 17.54
CA ALA A 277 34.93 8.21 16.87
C ALA A 277 34.38 9.41 17.65
N LEU A 278 33.24 9.25 18.33
CA LEU A 278 32.67 10.29 19.18
C LEU A 278 33.56 10.55 20.39
N ASP A 279 34.01 9.49 21.05
CA ASP A 279 34.90 9.57 22.21
C ASP A 279 36.23 10.25 21.82
N ALA A 280 36.78 9.95 20.62
CA ALA A 280 37.98 10.59 20.10
C ALA A 280 37.85 12.10 19.82
N VAL A 281 36.65 12.57 19.45
CA VAL A 281 36.36 14.00 19.21
C VAL A 281 35.99 14.74 20.51
N SER A 282 35.59 14.00 21.54
CA SER A 282 35.13 14.55 22.83
C SER A 282 36.27 14.83 23.83
N VAL A 283 37.51 14.42 23.52
CA VAL A 283 38.69 14.70 24.34
C VAL A 283 38.96 16.21 24.40
N PRO A 284 39.27 16.80 25.57
CA PRO A 284 39.56 18.23 25.68
C PRO A 284 40.71 18.67 24.77
N GLY A 285 40.43 19.59 23.84
CA GLY A 285 41.37 20.11 22.85
C GLY A 285 40.76 20.23 21.44
N PRO A 286 41.45 20.84 20.48
CA PRO A 286 40.96 20.89 19.10
C PRO A 286 41.03 19.50 18.47
N ALA A 287 39.87 18.86 18.26
CA ALA A 287 39.80 17.60 17.53
C ALA A 287 40.38 17.75 16.10
N SER A 288 41.20 16.78 15.69
CA SER A 288 41.80 16.77 14.37
C SER A 288 40.75 16.67 13.26
N THR A 289 41.08 17.17 12.06
CA THR A 289 40.20 17.05 10.89
C THR A 289 39.86 15.59 10.59
N ASP A 290 40.81 14.66 10.73
CA ASP A 290 40.53 13.22 10.55
C ASP A 290 39.56 12.69 11.61
N ALA A 291 39.71 13.05 12.89
CA ALA A 291 38.79 12.62 13.93
C ALA A 291 37.35 13.05 13.63
N ARG A 292 37.17 14.30 13.15
CA ARG A 292 35.86 14.81 12.72
C ARG A 292 35.31 14.07 11.50
N LEU A 293 36.15 13.79 10.50
CA LEU A 293 35.73 13.05 9.30
C LEU A 293 35.40 11.59 9.62
N ARG A 294 36.14 10.96 10.55
CA ARG A 294 35.85 9.60 11.03
C ARG A 294 34.51 9.55 11.77
N LEU A 295 34.22 10.52 12.63
CA LEU A 295 32.92 10.64 13.30
C LEU A 295 31.78 10.87 12.28
N ALA A 296 32.01 11.73 11.29
CA ALA A 296 31.02 11.98 10.25
C ALA A 296 30.71 10.71 9.43
N SER A 297 31.74 9.99 8.97
CA SER A 297 31.59 8.75 8.20
C SER A 297 30.83 7.67 8.99
N SER A 298 31.30 7.35 10.20
CA SER A 298 30.69 6.34 11.07
C SER A 298 29.25 6.68 11.50
N SER A 299 28.97 7.97 11.75
CA SER A 299 27.61 8.45 12.02
C SER A 299 26.71 8.31 10.78
N SER A 300 27.22 8.64 9.59
CA SER A 300 26.50 8.47 8.33
C SER A 300 26.13 7.00 8.08
N TYR A 301 27.04 6.07 8.32
CA TYR A 301 26.75 4.64 8.22
C TYR A 301 25.72 4.17 9.25
N SER A 302 25.87 4.59 10.52
CA SER A 302 24.93 4.25 11.60
C SER A 302 23.51 4.78 11.31
N LEU A 303 23.40 6.03 10.84
CA LEU A 303 22.12 6.64 10.44
C LEU A 303 21.51 5.92 9.24
N GLY A 304 22.33 5.55 8.25
CA GLY A 304 21.88 4.72 7.13
C GLY A 304 21.35 3.36 7.59
N ALA A 305 22.07 2.68 8.46
CA ALA A 305 21.71 1.37 8.99
C ALA A 305 20.40 1.44 9.84
N ALA A 306 20.30 2.39 10.76
CA ALA A 306 19.09 2.63 11.54
C ALA A 306 17.90 3.02 10.64
N GLY A 307 18.15 3.85 9.61
CA GLY A 307 17.14 4.24 8.64
C GLY A 307 16.59 3.07 7.82
N LEU A 308 17.45 2.13 7.41
CA LEU A 308 17.04 0.89 6.77
C LEU A 308 16.17 0.04 7.70
N ALA A 309 16.60 -0.16 8.96
CA ALA A 309 15.85 -0.96 9.93
C ALA A 309 14.47 -0.36 10.25
N ALA A 310 14.41 0.96 10.47
CA ALA A 310 13.16 1.67 10.72
C ALA A 310 12.22 1.61 9.50
N SER A 311 12.75 1.81 8.29
CA SER A 311 11.98 1.78 7.05
C SER A 311 11.47 0.38 6.72
N GLY A 312 12.30 -0.65 6.92
CA GLY A 312 11.91 -2.05 6.77
C GLY A 312 10.84 -2.47 7.77
N SER A 313 10.93 -1.98 9.01
CA SER A 313 9.89 -2.16 10.03
C SER A 313 8.57 -1.51 9.61
N ALA A 314 8.60 -0.25 9.16
CA ALA A 314 7.40 0.43 8.67
C ALA A 314 6.73 -0.33 7.53
N LEU A 315 7.51 -0.86 6.58
CA LEU A 315 7.00 -1.65 5.45
C LEU A 315 6.35 -2.97 5.89
N THR A 316 6.99 -3.67 6.84
CA THR A 316 6.56 -4.98 7.36
C THR A 316 5.30 -4.88 8.22
N PHE A 317 5.21 -3.85 9.08
CA PHE A 317 4.16 -3.73 10.08
C PHE A 317 2.96 -2.90 9.61
N ALA A 318 3.12 -2.07 8.57
CA ALA A 318 2.04 -1.28 7.95
C ALA A 318 0.69 -2.00 7.78
N PRO A 319 0.62 -3.28 7.35
CA PRO A 319 -0.64 -3.99 7.18
C PRO A 319 -1.49 -4.19 8.44
N ARG A 320 -0.89 -4.06 9.64
CA ARG A 320 -1.62 -4.19 10.91
C ARG A 320 -2.43 -2.96 11.29
N PHE A 321 -2.08 -1.80 10.74
CA PHE A 321 -2.69 -0.54 11.13
C PHE A 321 -3.90 -0.19 10.28
N GLY A 322 -4.69 0.77 10.76
CA GLY A 322 -5.76 1.38 9.97
C GLY A 322 -5.21 2.13 8.76
N GLU A 323 -6.08 2.40 7.78
CA GLU A 323 -5.71 2.91 6.46
C GLU A 323 -4.77 4.13 6.49
N LEU A 324 -5.08 5.14 7.31
CA LEU A 324 -4.28 6.37 7.38
C LEU A 324 -2.86 6.11 7.88
N ALA A 325 -2.72 5.30 8.93
CA ALA A 325 -1.42 4.94 9.49
C ALA A 325 -0.63 4.05 8.53
N GLN A 326 -1.30 3.08 7.89
CA GLN A 326 -0.70 2.26 6.83
C GLN A 326 -0.13 3.12 5.70
N ASN A 327 -0.90 4.09 5.18
CA ASN A 327 -0.47 4.97 4.10
C ASN A 327 0.77 5.79 4.51
N ARG A 328 0.78 6.33 5.75
CA ARG A 328 1.94 7.06 6.30
C ARG A 328 3.16 6.18 6.45
N LEU A 329 3.01 4.96 6.95
CA LEU A 329 4.11 4.01 7.11
C LEU A 329 4.70 3.60 5.76
N PHE A 330 3.88 3.40 4.73
CA PHE A 330 4.40 3.15 3.38
C PHE A 330 5.10 4.38 2.77
N GLY A 331 4.60 5.58 3.03
CA GLY A 331 5.29 6.82 2.65
C GLY A 331 6.65 6.94 3.35
N PHE A 332 6.68 6.73 4.66
CA PHE A 332 7.90 6.72 5.46
C PHE A 332 8.89 5.66 5.00
N ALA A 333 8.46 4.42 4.78
CA ALA A 333 9.35 3.35 4.34
C ALA A 333 10.06 3.68 3.01
N LYS A 334 9.37 4.37 2.08
CA LYS A 334 9.95 4.80 0.81
C LYS A 334 10.97 5.92 0.98
N VAL A 335 10.57 7.00 1.66
CA VAL A 335 11.42 8.18 1.83
C VAL A 335 12.57 7.88 2.78
N GLY A 336 12.29 7.23 3.90
CA GLY A 336 13.28 6.77 4.88
C GLY A 336 14.26 5.78 4.29
N GLY A 337 13.81 4.84 3.45
CA GLY A 337 14.70 3.91 2.76
C GLY A 337 15.66 4.63 1.80
N LEU A 338 15.19 5.61 1.04
CA LEU A 338 16.05 6.43 0.17
C LEU A 338 17.02 7.30 0.96
N ALA A 339 16.56 7.95 2.04
CA ALA A 339 17.40 8.75 2.92
C ALA A 339 18.48 7.89 3.58
N ALA A 340 18.14 6.65 3.96
CA ALA A 340 19.06 5.68 4.51
C ALA A 340 20.17 5.31 3.51
N VAL A 341 19.80 5.00 2.26
CA VAL A 341 20.77 4.74 1.18
C VAL A 341 21.65 5.96 0.90
N ALA A 342 21.08 7.16 0.90
CA ALA A 342 21.84 8.40 0.74
C ALA A 342 22.84 8.62 1.89
N ALA A 343 22.46 8.33 3.13
CA ALA A 343 23.35 8.40 4.29
C ALA A 343 24.51 7.40 4.17
N LEU A 344 24.25 6.16 3.73
CA LEU A 344 25.32 5.20 3.43
C LEU A 344 26.27 5.73 2.34
N GLY A 345 25.73 6.32 1.27
CA GLY A 345 26.52 6.94 0.21
C GLY A 345 27.37 8.13 0.68
N ALA A 346 26.85 8.94 1.60
CA ALA A 346 27.60 10.03 2.22
C ALA A 346 28.78 9.49 3.05
N GLY A 347 28.60 8.40 3.80
CA GLY A 347 29.69 7.72 4.51
C GLY A 347 30.83 7.32 3.56
N VAL A 348 30.50 6.68 2.43
CA VAL A 348 31.48 6.30 1.40
C VAL A 348 32.22 7.52 0.83
N ALA A 349 31.50 8.62 0.55
CA ALA A 349 32.11 9.84 0.03
C ALA A 349 33.09 10.48 1.05
N ILE A 350 32.76 10.44 2.34
CA ILE A 350 33.63 10.93 3.42
C ILE A 350 34.87 10.04 3.54
N ASP A 351 34.74 8.71 3.45
CA ASP A 351 35.88 7.81 3.46
C ASP A 351 36.82 8.04 2.25
N VAL A 352 36.27 8.31 1.06
CA VAL A 352 37.07 8.72 -0.12
C VAL A 352 37.82 10.03 0.14
N GLN A 353 37.20 11.00 0.82
CA GLN A 353 37.87 12.24 1.19
C GLN A 353 39.02 11.98 2.20
N ARG A 354 38.80 11.12 3.20
CA ARG A 354 39.83 10.73 4.18
C ARG A 354 41.02 10.07 3.49
N TYR A 355 40.77 9.20 2.50
CA TYR A 355 41.80 8.62 1.65
C TYR A 355 42.60 9.69 0.89
N ARG A 356 41.91 10.63 0.22
CA ARG A 356 42.58 11.72 -0.51
C ARG A 356 43.43 12.62 0.39
N SER A 357 43.06 12.75 1.66
CA SER A 357 43.83 13.51 2.65
C SER A 357 45.01 12.74 3.28
N GLY A 358 45.22 11.48 2.89
CA GLY A 358 46.25 10.61 3.47
C GLY A 358 45.90 10.05 4.86
N ALA A 359 44.71 10.37 5.38
CA ALA A 359 44.25 9.93 6.70
C ALA A 359 43.70 8.49 6.71
N LEU A 360 43.41 7.94 5.52
CA LEU A 360 43.00 6.55 5.32
C LEU A 360 43.92 5.93 4.27
N SER A 361 44.43 4.73 4.50
CA SER A 361 45.19 4.02 3.47
C SER A 361 44.28 3.53 2.34
N SER A 362 44.82 3.36 1.13
CA SER A 362 44.09 2.79 0.00
C SER A 362 43.54 1.40 0.34
N GLU A 363 44.34 0.60 1.04
CA GLU A 363 43.95 -0.73 1.49
C GLU A 363 42.74 -0.67 2.43
N ARG A 364 42.73 0.24 3.42
CA ARG A 364 41.59 0.42 4.33
C ARG A 364 40.37 1.00 3.63
N LEU A 365 40.54 1.91 2.67
CA LEU A 365 39.43 2.42 1.86
C LEU A 365 38.78 1.28 1.05
N TRP A 366 39.58 0.47 0.36
CA TRP A 366 39.08 -0.63 -0.45
C TRP A 366 38.51 -1.75 0.40
N GLN A 367 39.12 -2.09 1.51
CA GLN A 367 38.54 -3.01 2.49
C GLN A 367 37.20 -2.50 2.99
N SER A 368 37.08 -1.22 3.39
CA SER A 368 35.80 -0.63 3.85
C SER A 368 34.73 -0.64 2.75
N ALA A 369 35.06 -0.14 1.55
CA ALA A 369 34.11 -0.03 0.44
C ALA A 369 33.68 -1.41 -0.11
N LEU A 370 34.61 -2.34 -0.28
CA LEU A 370 34.33 -3.70 -0.76
C LEU A 370 33.59 -4.50 0.32
N LYS A 371 33.98 -4.40 1.58
CA LYS A 371 33.29 -5.05 2.70
C LYS A 371 31.86 -4.53 2.83
N ALA A 372 31.63 -3.23 2.81
CA ALA A 372 30.29 -2.65 2.88
C ALA A 372 29.42 -3.08 1.67
N SER A 373 29.98 -3.09 0.46
CA SER A 373 29.22 -3.44 -0.76
C SER A 373 28.95 -4.94 -0.90
N VAL A 374 29.93 -5.80 -0.63
CA VAL A 374 29.75 -7.27 -0.66
C VAL A 374 28.88 -7.72 0.51
N GLN A 375 29.02 -7.16 1.71
CA GLN A 375 28.11 -7.45 2.82
C GLN A 375 26.69 -6.99 2.53
N PHE A 376 26.51 -5.80 1.95
CA PHE A 376 25.19 -5.33 1.54
C PHE A 376 24.57 -6.24 0.48
N ALA A 377 25.35 -6.65 -0.53
CA ALA A 377 24.88 -7.56 -1.58
C ALA A 377 24.55 -8.96 -1.04
N GLY A 378 25.42 -9.52 -0.20
CA GLY A 378 25.21 -10.80 0.47
C GLY A 378 24.00 -10.78 1.40
N ALA A 379 23.83 -9.71 2.17
CA ALA A 379 22.67 -9.50 3.01
C ALA A 379 21.38 -9.30 2.19
N ALA A 380 21.42 -8.57 1.08
CA ALA A 380 20.27 -8.40 0.20
C ALA A 380 19.87 -9.72 -0.45
N ALA A 381 20.83 -10.47 -0.99
CA ALA A 381 20.61 -11.79 -1.60
C ALA A 381 20.10 -12.81 -0.57
N GLY A 382 20.75 -12.88 0.58
CA GLY A 382 20.36 -13.74 1.69
C GLY A 382 18.95 -13.42 2.18
N GLY A 383 18.61 -12.15 2.35
CA GLY A 383 17.27 -11.74 2.78
C GLY A 383 16.20 -12.04 1.74
N TRP A 384 16.50 -11.83 0.46
CA TRP A 384 15.59 -12.20 -0.61
C TRP A 384 15.34 -13.71 -0.65
N LEU A 385 16.40 -14.52 -0.54
CA LEU A 385 16.31 -15.99 -0.49
C LEU A 385 15.55 -16.46 0.76
N GLY A 386 15.93 -16.00 1.95
CA GLY A 386 15.29 -16.37 3.20
C GLY A 386 13.82 -15.99 3.26
N GLY A 387 13.48 -14.78 2.81
CA GLY A 387 12.09 -14.33 2.70
C GLY A 387 11.29 -15.12 1.67
N SER A 388 11.89 -15.46 0.52
CA SER A 388 11.24 -16.27 -0.51
C SER A 388 10.99 -17.71 -0.04
N LEU A 389 11.97 -18.35 0.59
CA LEU A 389 11.83 -19.70 1.17
C LEU A 389 10.75 -19.72 2.26
N ALA A 390 10.76 -18.74 3.16
CA ALA A 390 9.69 -18.59 4.14
C ALA A 390 8.32 -18.37 3.45
N GLY A 391 8.26 -17.60 2.36
CA GLY A 391 7.02 -17.38 1.60
C GLY A 391 6.51 -18.60 0.84
N LEU A 392 7.36 -19.58 0.55
CA LEU A 392 6.97 -20.89 0.04
C LEU A 392 6.47 -21.80 1.18
N ALA A 393 7.12 -21.75 2.33
CA ALA A 393 6.75 -22.55 3.50
C ALA A 393 5.48 -22.04 4.21
N THR A 394 5.14 -20.77 4.07
CA THR A 394 3.99 -20.17 4.76
C THR A 394 3.35 -19.02 4.01
N ALA A 395 2.04 -18.86 4.24
CA ALA A 395 1.26 -17.72 3.77
C ALA A 395 1.33 -16.49 4.72
N ASN A 396 2.08 -16.58 5.82
CA ASN A 396 2.16 -15.54 6.85
C ASN A 396 3.24 -14.48 6.50
N PRO A 397 2.86 -13.21 6.24
CA PRO A 397 3.82 -12.15 5.94
C PRO A 397 4.85 -11.89 7.04
N LEU A 398 4.55 -12.18 8.32
CA LEU A 398 5.56 -12.05 9.38
C LEU A 398 6.66 -13.07 9.28
N ALA A 399 6.30 -14.32 9.00
CA ALA A 399 7.28 -15.38 8.85
C ALA A 399 8.14 -15.13 7.61
N VAL A 400 7.55 -14.58 6.53
CA VAL A 400 8.29 -14.07 5.36
C VAL A 400 9.29 -12.98 5.76
N ALA A 401 8.85 -11.99 6.54
CA ALA A 401 9.73 -10.92 7.00
C ALA A 401 10.84 -11.44 7.93
N ALA A 402 10.53 -12.37 8.85
CA ALA A 402 11.50 -13.01 9.71
C ALA A 402 12.52 -13.83 8.90
N GLY A 403 12.07 -14.55 7.87
CA GLY A 403 12.94 -15.22 6.91
C GLY A 403 13.84 -14.23 6.16
N GLY A 404 13.31 -13.06 5.80
CA GLY A 404 14.10 -11.96 5.23
C GLY A 404 15.17 -11.42 6.19
N VAL A 405 14.81 -11.20 7.46
CA VAL A 405 15.76 -10.78 8.51
C VAL A 405 16.86 -11.83 8.68
N ALA A 406 16.48 -13.07 8.97
CA ALA A 406 17.42 -14.16 9.20
C ALA A 406 18.31 -14.40 7.99
N GLY A 407 17.72 -14.42 6.79
CA GLY A 407 18.44 -14.57 5.54
C GLY A 407 19.44 -13.44 5.30
N SER A 408 19.08 -12.19 5.60
CA SER A 408 20.02 -11.06 5.48
C SER A 408 21.16 -11.15 6.46
N THR A 409 20.90 -11.51 7.72
CA THR A 409 21.96 -11.69 8.72
C THR A 409 22.89 -12.84 8.36
N VAL A 410 22.36 -13.98 7.93
CA VAL A 410 23.16 -15.13 7.46
C VAL A 410 23.96 -14.76 6.20
N GLY A 411 23.35 -14.05 5.24
CA GLY A 411 24.04 -13.59 4.04
C GLY A 411 25.19 -12.63 4.35
N ALA A 412 25.00 -11.70 5.30
CA ALA A 412 26.07 -10.82 5.77
C ALA A 412 27.20 -11.60 6.46
N ALA A 413 26.85 -12.55 7.33
CA ALA A 413 27.82 -13.38 8.05
C ALA A 413 28.60 -14.31 7.11
N ALA A 414 27.94 -14.92 6.13
CA ALA A 414 28.60 -15.78 5.13
C ALA A 414 29.66 -15.01 4.32
N VAL A 415 29.36 -13.76 3.95
CA VAL A 415 30.35 -12.88 3.32
C VAL A 415 31.51 -12.56 4.25
N GLN A 416 31.24 -12.29 5.54
CA GLN A 416 32.29 -12.06 6.54
C GLN A 416 33.19 -13.27 6.78
N LEU A 417 32.63 -14.48 6.71
CA LEU A 417 33.42 -15.72 6.82
C LEU A 417 34.24 -15.99 5.56
N ALA A 418 33.77 -15.53 4.39
CA ALA A 418 34.46 -15.64 3.12
C ALA A 418 35.44 -14.47 2.83
N ASP A 419 35.62 -13.56 3.79
CA ASP A 419 36.39 -12.30 3.72
C ASP A 419 37.90 -12.54 3.42
N GLY A 420 38.38 -13.78 3.51
CA GLY A 420 39.76 -14.14 3.13
C GLY A 420 39.96 -14.40 1.63
N THR A 421 38.99 -14.97 0.92
CA THR A 421 39.14 -15.39 -0.49
C THR A 421 38.43 -14.46 -1.47
N LEU A 422 37.21 -14.01 -1.15
CA LEU A 422 36.45 -13.10 -2.00
C LEU A 422 37.02 -11.68 -1.99
N THR A 423 37.49 -11.23 -0.83
CA THR A 423 38.04 -9.88 -0.63
C THR A 423 39.41 -9.77 -1.28
N HIS A 424 40.24 -10.81 -1.23
CA HIS A 424 41.53 -10.85 -1.94
C HIS A 424 41.35 -10.84 -3.46
N TRP A 425 40.53 -11.75 -4.00
CA TRP A 425 40.24 -11.81 -5.43
C TRP A 425 39.55 -10.55 -5.96
N GLY A 426 38.60 -10.00 -5.18
CA GLY A 426 37.90 -8.75 -5.49
C GLY A 426 38.82 -7.54 -5.46
N MET A 427 39.68 -7.41 -4.43
CA MET A 427 40.66 -6.33 -4.33
C MET A 427 41.69 -6.40 -5.45
N GLU A 428 42.21 -7.58 -5.81
CA GLU A 428 43.15 -7.74 -6.93
C GLU A 428 42.52 -7.34 -8.27
N ASN A 429 41.30 -7.82 -8.56
CA ASN A 429 40.62 -7.48 -9.81
C ASN A 429 40.20 -6.00 -9.88
N GLN A 430 39.71 -5.41 -8.79
CA GLN A 430 39.35 -3.99 -8.78
C GLN A 430 40.59 -3.10 -8.85
N ARG A 431 41.67 -3.46 -8.14
CA ARG A 431 42.95 -2.74 -8.17
C ARG A 431 43.55 -2.79 -9.56
N ALA A 432 43.56 -3.95 -10.22
CA ALA A 432 43.98 -4.07 -11.62
C ALA A 432 43.16 -3.17 -12.56
N ARG A 433 41.82 -3.16 -12.43
CA ARG A 433 40.95 -2.31 -13.26
C ARG A 433 41.14 -0.82 -13.02
N LEU A 434 41.44 -0.42 -11.79
CA LEU A 434 41.60 0.99 -11.42
C LEU A 434 43.01 1.50 -11.67
N ASP A 435 44.03 0.66 -11.50
CA ASP A 435 45.40 0.95 -11.97
C ASP A 435 45.41 1.07 -13.49
N GLN A 436 44.63 0.24 -14.19
CA GLN A 436 44.41 0.37 -15.63
C GLN A 436 43.67 1.67 -15.98
N ALA A 437 42.57 2.00 -15.30
CA ALA A 437 41.83 3.25 -15.53
C ALA A 437 42.65 4.52 -15.17
N PHE A 438 43.50 4.43 -14.14
CA PHE A 438 44.43 5.49 -13.75
C PHE A 438 45.56 5.62 -14.77
N GLY A 439 46.14 4.50 -15.22
CA GLY A 439 47.10 4.44 -16.32
C GLY A 439 46.52 5.08 -17.59
N ASP A 440 45.29 4.73 -17.96
CA ASP A 440 44.59 5.32 -19.11
C ASP A 440 44.30 6.82 -18.95
N ALA A 441 44.06 7.27 -17.72
CA ALA A 441 43.82 8.68 -17.42
C ALA A 441 45.14 9.50 -17.41
N VAL A 442 46.22 8.91 -16.91
CA VAL A 442 47.58 9.49 -16.93
C VAL A 442 48.10 9.53 -18.37
N ASN A 443 47.99 8.44 -19.13
CA ASN A 443 48.38 8.38 -20.54
C ASN A 443 47.61 9.39 -21.39
N ARG A 444 46.30 9.56 -21.15
CA ARG A 444 45.50 10.62 -21.81
C ARG A 444 45.91 12.04 -21.41
N ARG A 445 46.33 12.25 -20.16
CA ARG A 445 46.65 13.59 -19.65
C ARG A 445 48.08 14.04 -19.96
N TYR A 446 49.00 13.09 -20.16
CA TYR A 446 50.41 13.36 -20.39
C TYR A 446 50.93 12.92 -21.77
N ALA A 447 50.06 12.38 -22.63
CA ALA A 447 50.38 11.99 -24.01
C ALA A 447 51.71 11.22 -24.13
N ILE A 448 51.91 10.21 -23.26
CA ILE A 448 53.04 9.30 -23.42
C ILE A 448 52.68 8.41 -24.63
N PRO A 449 53.44 8.42 -25.73
CA PRO A 449 53.17 7.55 -26.86
C PRO A 449 53.25 6.10 -26.40
N GLU A 450 52.23 5.31 -26.71
CA GLU A 450 52.26 3.86 -26.49
C GLU A 450 53.47 3.28 -27.23
N THR A 451 54.51 2.88 -26.49
CA THR A 451 55.56 2.03 -27.05
C THR A 451 54.96 0.64 -27.22
N SER A 452 54.68 0.27 -28.46
CA SER A 452 54.30 -1.07 -28.86
C SER A 452 55.40 -2.07 -28.50
N SER A 453 55.08 -3.04 -27.66
CA SER A 453 55.75 -4.35 -27.58
C SER A 453 54.72 -5.43 -27.34
#